data_AF-A0A957HWD2-F1
#
_entry.id   AF-A0A957HWD2-F1
#
_cell.length_a   1.000
_cell.length_b   1.000
_cell.length_c   1.000
_cell.angle_alpha   90.00
_cell.angle_beta   90.00
_cell.angle_gamma   90.00
#
_symmetry.space_group_name_H-M   'P 1'
#
loop_
_entity.id
_entity.type
_entity.pdbx_description
1 polymer ?
#
loop_
_entity_poly.entity_id
_entity_poly.type
_entity_poly.pdbx_seq_one_letter_code
_entity_poly.pdbx_strand_id
1 'polypeptide(L)'
;MIQGKKRDPDTMRAYEAVMASELAEVDKVKEAFKLVTDFFLLHSEHEIEVLRAMSDRENLVKEQIKASTIRSMQGILADAYRQATGRKAWDE
;
A
#
# COMPACT_ATOMS: atom_id res chain seq x y z
N MET A 1 -3.64 -8.80 -17.01
CA MET A 1 -2.25 -8.27 -17.04
C MET A 1 -2.32 -6.80 -16.68
N ILE A 2 -1.94 -6.43 -15.46
CA ILE A 2 -1.88 -5.01 -15.08
C ILE A 2 -0.64 -4.46 -15.78
N GLN A 3 -0.84 -3.64 -16.81
CA GLN A 3 0.26 -2.91 -17.45
C GLN A 3 0.99 -2.13 -16.36
N GLY A 4 2.25 -2.49 -16.13
CA GLY A 4 3.07 -1.92 -15.08
C GLY A 4 3.28 -0.44 -15.34
N LYS A 5 2.46 0.41 -14.70
CA LYS A 5 2.85 1.77 -14.35
C LYS A 5 4.23 1.63 -13.70
N LYS A 6 5.26 2.19 -14.35
CA LYS A 6 6.65 2.12 -13.89
C LYS A 6 6.65 2.52 -12.42
N ARG A 7 7.15 1.65 -11.54
CA ARG A 7 7.20 1.96 -10.10
C ARG A 7 7.98 3.25 -9.92
N ASP A 8 7.44 4.14 -9.11
CA ASP A 8 8.06 5.43 -8.83
C ASP A 8 9.52 5.21 -8.33
N PRO A 9 10.53 5.91 -8.89
CA PRO A 9 11.93 5.69 -8.56
C PRO A 9 12.28 5.93 -7.09
N ASP A 10 11.55 6.81 -6.40
CA ASP A 10 11.78 7.10 -4.99
C ASP A 10 11.19 5.98 -4.12
N THR A 11 9.99 5.50 -4.47
CA THR A 11 9.36 4.33 -3.85
C THR A 11 10.24 3.08 -4.00
N MET A 12 10.86 2.86 -5.17
CA MET A 12 11.79 1.73 -5.36
C MET A 12 13.05 1.84 -4.53
N ARG A 13 13.66 3.03 -4.46
CA ARG A 13 14.83 3.27 -3.59
C ARG A 13 14.51 3.03 -2.13
N ALA A 14 13.34 3.48 -1.67
CA ALA A 14 12.92 3.28 -0.29
C ALA A 14 12.59 1.80 0.01
N TYR A 15 11.99 1.08 -0.95
CA TYR A 15 11.82 -0.38 -0.87
C TYR A 15 13.17 -1.10 -0.73
N GLU A 16 14.14 -0.77 -1.59
CA GLU A 16 15.49 -1.36 -1.55
C GLU A 16 16.19 -1.07 -0.22
N ALA A 17 16.05 0.14 0.31
CA ALA A 17 16.60 0.52 1.62
C ALA A 17 15.98 -0.31 2.77
N VAL A 18 14.67 -0.59 2.74
CA VAL A 18 14.02 -1.48 3.72
C VAL A 18 14.59 -2.89 3.62
N MET A 19 14.73 -3.42 2.40
CA MET A 19 15.24 -4.79 2.22
C MET A 19 16.70 -4.94 2.63
N ALA A 20 17.51 -3.88 2.47
CA ALA A 20 18.91 -3.84 2.87
C ALA A 20 19.13 -3.48 4.35
N SER A 21 18.07 -3.19 5.11
CA SER A 21 18.19 -2.80 6.53
C SER A 21 18.58 -3.97 7.44
N GLU A 22 18.98 -3.66 8.67
CA GLU A 22 19.27 -4.64 9.73
C GLU A 22 18.00 -5.10 10.48
N LEU A 23 16.82 -4.82 9.95
CA LEU A 23 15.56 -5.31 10.52
C LEU A 23 15.48 -6.84 10.47
N ALA A 24 14.72 -7.43 11.38
CA ALA A 24 14.36 -8.84 11.25
C ALA A 24 13.64 -9.07 9.92
N GLU A 25 13.82 -10.25 9.30
CA GLU A 25 13.26 -10.53 7.98
C GLU A 25 11.74 -10.32 7.90
N VAL A 26 11.02 -10.71 8.95
CA VAL A 26 9.56 -10.48 9.06
C VAL A 26 9.21 -8.99 9.13
N ASP A 27 10.09 -8.17 9.71
CA ASP A 27 9.91 -6.72 9.82
C ASP A 27 10.23 -6.03 8.49
N LYS A 28 11.19 -6.53 7.71
CA LYS A 28 11.43 -6.07 6.33
C LYS A 28 10.21 -6.29 5.45
N VAL A 29 9.65 -7.51 5.46
CA VAL A 29 8.45 -7.83 4.66
C VAL A 29 7.29 -6.91 5.03
N LYS A 30 7.09 -6.72 6.33
CA LYS A 30 6.12 -5.80 6.89
C LYS A 30 6.33 -4.39 6.32
N GLU A 31 7.46 -3.74 6.63
CA GLU A 31 7.72 -2.36 6.20
C GLU A 31 7.66 -2.18 4.68
N ALA A 32 8.19 -3.14 3.91
CA ALA A 32 8.16 -3.10 2.46
C ALA A 32 6.72 -3.16 1.90
N PHE A 33 5.87 -3.98 2.51
CA PHE A 33 4.46 -4.06 2.12
C PHE A 33 3.70 -2.77 2.43
N LYS A 34 3.93 -2.19 3.62
CA LYS A 34 3.32 -0.90 3.99
C LYS A 34 3.74 0.21 3.03
N LEU A 35 5.03 0.30 2.74
CA LEU A 35 5.56 1.29 1.81
C LEU A 35 4.89 1.22 0.42
N VAL A 36 4.78 0.01 -0.13
CA VAL A 36 4.17 -0.18 -1.45
C VAL A 36 2.67 0.13 -1.42
N THR A 37 1.97 -0.31 -0.38
CA THR A 37 0.51 -0.09 -0.26
C THR A 37 0.18 1.37 0.01
N ASP A 38 0.94 2.07 0.86
CA ASP A 38 0.77 3.50 1.13
C ASP A 38 1.00 4.34 -0.14
N PHE A 39 1.97 3.98 -0.99
CA PHE A 39 2.15 4.63 -2.29
C PHE A 39 0.89 4.53 -3.17
N PHE A 40 0.30 3.34 -3.27
CA PHE A 40 -0.91 3.16 -4.08
C PHE A 40 -2.12 3.86 -3.46
N LEU A 41 -2.24 3.89 -2.13
CA LEU A 41 -3.31 4.59 -1.44
C LEU A 41 -3.22 6.10 -1.67
N LEU A 42 -2.03 6.68 -1.55
CA LEU A 42 -1.81 8.10 -1.83
C LEU A 42 -2.21 8.45 -3.27
N HIS A 43 -1.82 7.62 -4.24
CA HIS A 43 -2.20 7.85 -5.63
C HIS A 43 -3.72 7.71 -5.84
N SER A 44 -4.35 6.71 -5.21
CA SER A 44 -5.80 6.51 -5.26
C SER A 44 -6.57 7.67 -4.62
N GLU A 45 -6.07 8.25 -3.54
CA GLU A 45 -6.67 9.43 -2.89
C GLU A 45 -6.70 10.63 -3.84
N HIS A 46 -5.57 10.91 -4.49
CA HIS A 46 -5.50 11.98 -5.50
C HIS A 46 -6.44 11.72 -6.69
N GLU A 47 -6.46 10.49 -7.21
CA GLU A 47 -7.31 10.13 -8.35
C GLU A 47 -8.80 10.23 -7.99
N ILE A 48 -9.19 9.83 -6.77
CA ILE A 48 -10.55 10.00 -6.24
C ILE A 48 -10.97 11.48 -6.22
N GLU A 49 -10.08 12.39 -5.81
CA GLU A 49 -10.35 13.83 -5.81
C GLU A 49 -10.59 14.35 -7.22
N VAL A 50 -9.72 13.97 -8.17
CA VAL A 50 -9.83 14.37 -9.59
C VAL A 50 -11.14 13.85 -10.20
N LEU A 51 -11.43 12.56 -10.03
CA LEU A 51 -12.65 11.93 -10.57
C LEU A 51 -13.92 12.55 -9.97
N ARG A 52 -13.89 12.91 -8.69
CA ARG A 52 -14.99 13.65 -8.04
C ARG A 52 -15.17 15.02 -8.67
N ALA A 53 -14.10 15.78 -8.90
CA ALA A 53 -14.15 17.08 -9.55
C ALA A 53 -14.69 17.01 -10.99
N MET A 54 -14.37 15.92 -11.71
CA MET A 54 -14.86 15.67 -13.06
C MET A 54 -16.30 15.13 -13.12
N SER A 55 -16.93 14.86 -11.98
CA SER A 55 -18.24 14.16 -11.90
C SER A 55 -18.25 12.79 -12.61
N ASP A 56 -17.09 12.15 -12.75
CA ASP A 56 -16.96 10.82 -13.33
C ASP A 56 -17.28 9.76 -12.27
N ARG A 57 -18.57 9.52 -12.07
CA ARG A 57 -19.07 8.63 -11.02
C ARG A 57 -18.65 7.18 -11.23
N GLU A 58 -18.54 6.72 -12.47
CA GLU A 58 -18.22 5.32 -12.75
C GLU A 58 -16.78 5.01 -12.34
N ASN A 59 -15.83 5.83 -12.79
CA ASN A 59 -14.42 5.61 -12.46
C ASN A 59 -14.14 5.94 -10.99
N LEU A 60 -14.85 6.91 -10.40
CA LEU A 60 -14.76 7.20 -8.96
C LEU A 60 -15.03 5.96 -8.11
N VAL A 61 -16.09 5.21 -8.41
CA VAL A 61 -16.44 3.99 -7.67
C VAL A 61 -15.35 2.92 -7.83
N LYS A 62 -14.80 2.75 -9.04
CA LYS A 62 -13.71 1.79 -9.29
C LYS A 62 -12.47 2.12 -8.46
N GLU A 63 -12.09 3.39 -8.40
CA GLU A 63 -10.90 3.80 -7.63
C GLU A 63 -11.12 3.69 -6.12
N GLN A 64 -12.33 3.97 -5.63
CA GLN A 64 -12.70 3.74 -4.22
C GLN A 64 -12.63 2.25 -3.84
N ILE A 65 -13.12 1.35 -4.71
CA ILE A 65 -13.03 -0.10 -4.50
C ILE A 65 -11.56 -0.54 -4.44
N LYS A 66 -10.72 -0.02 -5.34
CA LYS A 66 -9.27 -0.30 -5.35
C LYS A 66 -8.61 0.14 -4.05
N ALA A 67 -8.86 1.38 -3.59
CA ALA A 67 -8.31 1.87 -2.33
C ALA A 67 -8.78 1.03 -1.12
N SER A 68 -10.07 0.71 -1.06
CA SER A 68 -10.63 -0.15 -0.01
C SER A 68 -10.01 -1.56 -0.01
N THR A 69 -9.79 -2.13 -1.19
CA THR A 69 -9.12 -3.42 -1.35
C THR A 69 -7.70 -3.39 -0.81
N ILE A 70 -6.93 -2.34 -1.10
CA ILE A 70 -5.56 -2.18 -0.59
C ILE A 70 -5.53 -2.05 0.94
N ARG A 71 -6.44 -1.24 1.52
CA ARG A 71 -6.57 -1.15 3.00
C ARG A 71 -6.94 -2.50 3.63
N SER A 72 -7.80 -3.26 2.97
CA SER A 72 -8.16 -4.61 3.42
C SER A 72 -6.94 -5.55 3.42
N MET A 73 -6.08 -5.46 2.41
CA MET A 73 -4.83 -6.23 2.37
C MET A 73 -3.85 -5.81 3.48
N GLN A 74 -3.76 -4.51 3.81
CA GLN A 74 -2.96 -4.04 4.96
C GLN A 74 -3.47 -4.64 6.28
N GLY A 75 -4.80 -4.72 6.45
CA GLY A 75 -5.43 -5.37 7.61
C GLY A 75 -5.10 -6.87 7.71
N ILE A 76 -5.22 -7.60 6.59
CA ILE A 76 -4.89 -9.03 6.55
C ILE A 76 -3.43 -9.27 6.93
N LEU A 77 -2.49 -8.47 6.39
CA LEU A 77 -1.08 -8.59 6.78
C LEU A 77 -0.87 -8.24 8.25
N ALA A 78 -1.53 -7.20 8.76
CA ALA A 78 -1.41 -6.82 10.16
C ALA A 78 -1.86 -7.95 11.11
N ASP A 79 -2.95 -8.63 10.77
CA ASP A 79 -3.44 -9.79 11.52
C ASP A 79 -2.48 -10.98 11.42
N ALA A 80 -1.99 -11.29 10.22
CA ALA A 80 -1.03 -12.38 10.01
C ALA A 80 0.29 -12.14 10.77
N TYR A 81 0.80 -10.90 10.72
CA TYR A 81 2.00 -10.49 11.43
C TYR A 81 1.81 -10.59 12.95
N ARG A 82 0.64 -10.17 13.47
CA ARG A 82 0.30 -10.32 14.90
C ARG A 82 0.27 -11.78 15.33
N GLN A 83 -0.34 -12.65 14.54
CA GLN A 83 -0.39 -14.09 14.83
C GLN A 83 0.99 -14.74 14.80
N ALA A 84 1.84 -14.36 13.85
CA ALA A 84 3.17 -14.95 13.68
C ALA A 84 4.19 -14.45 14.72
N THR A 85 4.09 -13.18 15.14
CA THR A 85 5.13 -12.54 15.95
C THR A 85 4.68 -12.12 17.36
N GLY A 86 3.38 -12.10 17.63
CA GLY A 86 2.79 -11.53 18.84
C GLY A 86 2.82 -9.99 18.91
N ARG A 87 3.40 -9.31 17.91
CA ARG A 87 3.54 -7.84 17.85
C ARG A 87 2.51 -7.24 16.89
N LYS A 88 2.14 -5.97 17.09
CA LYS A 88 1.36 -5.23 16.09
C LYS A 88 2.23 -4.93 14.88
N ALA A 89 1.65 -4.98 13.68
CA ALA A 89 2.38 -4.60 12.48
C ALA A 89 2.59 -3.07 12.42
N TRP A 90 1.54 -2.32 12.71
CA TRP A 90 1.51 -0.87 12.67
C TRP A 90 1.05 -0.33 14.02
N ASP A 91 1.60 0.81 14.40
CA ASP A 91 1.06 1.64 15.47
C ASP A 91 -0.04 2.52 14.85
N GLU A 92 -1.26 1.99 14.75
CA GLU A 92 -2.43 2.86 14.62
C GLU A 92 -2.73 3.54 15.96
#